data_AF-A0A9X2CXB2-F1
#
_entry.id   AF-A0A9X2CXB2-F1
#
_cell.length_a   1.000
_cell.length_b   1.000
_cell.length_c   1.000
_cell.angle_alpha   90.00
_cell.angle_beta   90.00
_cell.angle_gamma   90.00
#
_symmetry.space_group_name_H-M   'P 1'
#
loop_
_entity.id
_entity.type
_entity.pdbx_description
1 polymer ?
#
loop_
_entity_poly.entity_id
_entity_poly.type
_entity_poly.pdbx_seq_one_letter_code
_entity_poly.pdbx_strand_id
1 'polypeptide(L)'
;MKRRVGPIEDVKKQYVRMAIESGNSSHIARKIGVSTSTFGGWMKVYRDEVEKEMSDEGISPLSDSSSTQDLQTKYDHAMKLLGEKELEVAMLRDMLKKK
;
A
#
# COMPACT_ATOMS: atom_id res chain seq x y z
N MET A 1 -14.28 -8.39 26.29
CA MET A 1 -13.25 -9.45 26.21
C MET A 1 -11.94 -8.90 26.74
N LYS A 2 -11.28 -9.59 27.68
CA LYS A 2 -9.97 -9.16 28.21
C LYS A 2 -8.92 -9.27 27.10
N ARG A 3 -8.25 -8.17 26.76
CA ARG A 3 -7.18 -8.17 25.76
C ARG A 3 -6.02 -9.01 26.30
N ARG A 4 -5.64 -10.07 25.57
CA ARG A 4 -4.40 -10.79 25.87
C ARG A 4 -3.24 -9.92 25.37
N VAL A 5 -2.17 -9.86 26.15
CA VAL A 5 -0.95 -9.11 25.80
C VAL A 5 0.16 -10.13 25.71
N GLY A 6 0.84 -10.19 24.57
CA GLY A 6 1.89 -11.14 24.31
C GLY A 6 2.47 -11.03 22.89
N PRO A 7 3.60 -11.70 22.60
CA PRO A 7 4.28 -11.60 21.31
C PRO A 7 3.41 -12.03 20.12
N ILE A 8 2.44 -12.91 20.35
CA ILE A 8 1.53 -13.39 19.31
C ILE A 8 0.51 -12.31 18.92
N GLU A 9 0.18 -11.39 19.82
CA GLU A 9 -0.70 -10.26 19.53
C GLU A 9 0.01 -9.19 18.69
N ASP A 10 1.29 -8.95 18.92
CA ASP A 10 2.08 -8.03 18.09
C ASP A 10 2.21 -8.54 16.65
N VAL A 11 2.41 -9.85 16.48
CA VAL A 11 2.40 -10.50 15.16
C VAL A 11 1.05 -10.34 14.47
N LYS A 12 -0.07 -10.49 15.20
CA LYS A 12 -1.41 -10.25 14.63
C LYS A 12 -1.59 -8.81 14.19
N LYS A 13 -1.15 -7.84 14.99
CA LYS A 13 -1.18 -6.42 14.63
C LYS A 13 -0.37 -6.13 13.38
N GLN A 14 0.82 -6.71 13.23
CA GLN A 14 1.62 -6.57 12.00
C GLN A 14 0.88 -7.09 10.76
N TYR A 15 0.20 -8.23 10.86
CA TYR A 15 -0.59 -8.73 9.72
C TYR A 15 -1.82 -7.87 9.44
N VAL A 16 -2.47 -7.32 10.46
CA VAL A 16 -3.55 -6.33 10.30
C VAL A 16 -3.02 -5.06 9.63
N ARG A 17 -1.83 -4.58 10.00
CA ARG A 17 -1.14 -3.45 9.36
C ARG A 17 -0.93 -3.70 7.88
N MET A 18 -0.37 -4.84 7.50
CA MET A 18 -0.19 -5.24 6.09
C MET A 18 -1.51 -5.31 5.31
N ALA A 19 -2.59 -5.76 5.95
CA ALA A 19 -3.90 -5.84 5.29
C ALA A 19 -4.53 -4.47 5.04
N ILE A 20 -4.30 -3.51 5.94
CA ILE A 20 -4.76 -2.12 5.77
C ILE A 20 -3.92 -1.40 4.71
N GLU A 21 -2.59 -1.55 4.74
CA GLU A 21 -1.68 -0.96 3.75
C GLU A 21 -1.99 -1.44 2.33
N SER A 22 -2.29 -2.73 2.17
CA SER A 22 -2.54 -3.34 0.86
C SER A 22 -3.99 -3.26 0.36
N GLY A 23 -4.93 -2.84 1.21
CA GLY A 23 -6.38 -2.90 0.92
C GLY A 23 -6.95 -4.32 0.78
N ASN A 24 -6.12 -5.39 0.82
CA ASN A 24 -6.55 -6.74 0.50
C ASN A 24 -6.39 -7.73 1.66
N SER A 25 -7.30 -7.65 2.62
CA SER A 25 -7.37 -8.56 3.78
C SER A 25 -7.52 -10.05 3.41
N SER A 26 -8.21 -10.36 2.31
CA SER A 26 -8.41 -11.74 1.86
C SER A 26 -7.12 -12.36 1.34
N HIS A 27 -6.31 -11.59 0.62
CA HIS A 27 -5.01 -12.03 0.13
C HIS A 27 -4.04 -12.27 1.30
N ILE A 28 -4.00 -11.35 2.27
CA ILE A 28 -3.14 -11.48 3.46
C ILE A 28 -3.54 -12.73 4.27
N ALA A 29 -4.82 -12.96 4.52
CA ALA A 29 -5.29 -14.16 5.23
C ALA A 29 -4.81 -15.47 4.59
N ARG A 30 -4.91 -15.58 3.26
CA ARG A 30 -4.41 -16.75 2.51
C ARG A 30 -2.88 -16.88 2.62
N LYS A 31 -2.15 -15.77 2.49
CA LYS A 31 -0.68 -15.73 2.55
C LYS A 31 -0.15 -16.24 3.89
N ILE A 32 -0.83 -15.94 4.99
CA ILE A 32 -0.44 -16.37 6.34
C ILE A 32 -1.06 -17.72 6.75
N GLY A 33 -1.85 -18.36 5.89
CA GLY A 33 -2.48 -19.66 6.16
C GLY A 33 -3.63 -19.59 7.18
N VAL A 34 -4.27 -18.43 7.35
CA VAL A 34 -5.36 -18.22 8.31
C VAL A 34 -6.69 -18.07 7.55
N SER A 35 -7.76 -18.63 8.12
CA SER A 35 -9.10 -18.47 7.52
C SER A 35 -9.51 -16.99 7.48
N THR A 36 -10.24 -16.58 6.44
CA THR A 36 -10.71 -15.19 6.29
C THR A 36 -11.62 -14.77 7.44
N SER A 37 -12.38 -15.69 8.04
CA SER A 37 -13.22 -15.40 9.22
C SER A 37 -12.39 -15.14 10.47
N THR A 38 -11.34 -15.94 10.71
CA THR A 38 -10.41 -15.73 11.82
C THR A 38 -9.66 -14.41 11.67
N PHE A 39 -9.15 -14.13 10.47
CA PHE A 39 -8.45 -12.89 10.17
C PHE A 39 -9.36 -11.66 10.27
N GLY A 40 -10.62 -11.78 9.83
CA GLY A 40 -11.64 -10.75 10.03
C GLY A 40 -11.92 -10.46 11.51
N GLY A 41 -11.84 -11.48 12.37
CA GLY A 41 -11.87 -11.32 13.82
C GLY A 41 -10.69 -10.48 14.34
N TRP A 42 -9.48 -10.70 13.82
CA TRP A 42 -8.30 -9.92 14.20
C TRP A 42 -8.42 -8.46 13.75
N MET A 43 -8.87 -8.22 12.51
CA MET A 43 -9.12 -6.86 12.03
C MET A 43 -10.11 -6.11 12.92
N LYS A 44 -11.21 -6.73 13.36
CA LYS A 44 -12.17 -6.08 14.27
C LYS A 44 -11.59 -5.69 15.63
N VAL A 45 -10.56 -6.40 16.09
CA VAL A 45 -9.95 -6.16 17.41
C VAL A 45 -8.82 -5.15 17.34
N TYR A 46 -8.02 -5.17 16.28
CA TYR A 46 -6.76 -4.42 16.20
C TYR A 46 -6.78 -3.26 15.20
N ARG A 47 -7.78 -3.16 14.31
CA ARG A 47 -7.83 -2.12 13.26
C ARG A 47 -7.67 -0.72 13.84
N ASP A 48 -8.49 -0.33 14.80
CA ASP A 48 -8.49 1.04 15.33
C ASP A 48 -7.15 1.42 15.97
N GLU A 49 -6.51 0.46 16.63
CA GLU A 49 -5.18 0.64 17.24
C GLU A 49 -4.10 0.82 16.17
N VAL A 50 -4.12 -0.05 15.16
CA VAL A 50 -3.16 -0.02 14.05
C VAL A 50 -3.33 1.21 13.16
N GLU A 51 -4.57 1.62 12.86
CA GLU A 51 -4.86 2.84 12.08
C GLU A 51 -4.40 4.09 12.82
N LYS A 52 -4.51 4.11 14.16
CA LYS A 52 -3.97 5.19 14.98
C LYS A 52 -2.44 5.25 14.90
N GLU A 53 -1.76 4.11 15.07
CA GLU A 53 -0.29 4.03 14.95
C GLU A 53 0.18 4.47 13.56
N MET A 54 -0.46 4.01 12.48
CA MET A 54 -0.15 4.45 11.11
C MET A 54 -0.33 5.96 10.93
N SER A 55 -1.39 6.53 11.51
CA SER A 55 -1.66 7.97 11.41
C SER A 55 -0.57 8.78 12.11
N ASP A 56 -0.12 8.34 13.28
CA ASP A 56 1.00 8.94 14.01
C ASP A 56 2.32 8.83 13.22
N GLU A 57 2.49 7.76 12.44
CA GLU A 57 3.63 7.54 11.53
C GLU A 57 3.49 8.30 10.19
N GLY A 58 2.35 8.97 9.93
CA GLY A 58 2.08 9.67 8.67
C GLY A 58 1.79 8.76 7.47
N ILE A 59 1.48 7.48 7.72
CA ILE A 59 1.21 6.48 6.68
C ILE A 59 -0.28 6.52 6.35
N SER A 60 -0.61 6.87 5.10
CA SER A 60 -1.98 6.79 4.60
C SER A 60 -2.21 5.42 3.94
N PRO A 61 -3.26 4.66 4.33
CA PRO A 61 -3.61 3.42 3.64
C PRO A 61 -3.83 3.69 2.15
N LEU A 62 -3.43 2.75 1.28
CA LEU A 62 -3.84 2.80 -0.11
C LEU A 62 -5.38 2.75 -0.13
N SER A 63 -6.00 3.87 -0.51
CA SER A 63 -7.45 3.96 -0.56
C SER A 63 -7.97 2.95 -1.59
N ASP A 64 -8.81 2.01 -1.18
CA ASP A 64 -9.55 1.08 -2.05
C ASP A 64 -10.38 1.80 -3.14
N SER A 65 -10.54 3.12 -3.03
CA SER A 65 -11.36 3.95 -3.91
C SER A 65 -10.68 4.45 -5.17
N SER A 66 -9.37 4.28 -5.37
CA SER A 66 -8.82 4.56 -6.71
C SER A 66 -9.26 3.43 -7.61
N SER A 67 -10.30 3.67 -8.41
CA SER A 67 -10.71 2.75 -9.45
C SER A 67 -9.49 2.33 -10.26
N THR A 68 -9.45 1.10 -10.77
CA THR A 68 -8.40 0.68 -11.71
C THR A 68 -8.23 1.68 -12.85
N GLN A 69 -9.31 2.41 -13.18
CA GLN A 69 -9.33 3.51 -14.13
C GLN A 69 -8.58 4.77 -13.65
N ASP A 70 -8.67 5.14 -12.36
CA ASP A 70 -7.91 6.26 -11.80
C ASP A 70 -6.42 5.94 -11.71
N LEU A 71 -6.08 4.68 -11.40
CA LEU A 71 -4.70 4.21 -11.45
C LEU A 71 -4.17 4.20 -12.89
N GLN A 72 -4.97 3.75 -13.85
CA GLN A 72 -4.59 3.75 -15.27
C GLN A 72 -4.38 5.18 -15.78
N THR A 73 -5.27 6.12 -15.46
CA THR A 73 -5.11 7.52 -15.90
C THR A 73 -3.87 8.17 -15.30
N LYS A 74 -3.59 7.94 -14.00
CA LYS A 74 -2.34 8.41 -13.37
C LYS A 74 -1.11 7.79 -14.02
N TYR A 75 -1.16 6.50 -14.35
CA TYR A 75 -0.07 5.80 -15.03
C TYR A 75 0.17 6.34 -16.44
N ASP A 76 -0.87 6.50 -17.24
CA ASP A 76 -0.78 7.03 -18.61
C ASP A 76 -0.23 8.45 -18.61
N HIS A 77 -0.68 9.28 -17.66
CA HIS A 77 -0.17 10.63 -17.46
C HIS A 77 1.32 10.64 -17.07
N ALA A 78 1.73 9.77 -16.15
CA ALA A 78 3.13 9.65 -15.74
C ALA A 78 4.02 9.17 -16.91
N MET A 79 3.56 8.21 -17.70
CA MET A 79 4.29 7.71 -18.87
C MET A 79 4.47 8.79 -19.94
N LYS A 80 3.45 9.62 -20.17
CA LYS A 80 3.56 10.75 -21.09
C LYS A 80 4.62 11.76 -20.65
N LEU A 81 4.57 12.19 -19.39
CA LEU A 81 5.57 13.10 -18.82
C LEU A 81 6.99 12.53 -18.88
N LEU A 82 7.13 11.22 -18.64
CA LEU A 82 8.42 10.55 -18.74
C LEU A 82 8.97 10.59 -20.17
N GLY A 83 8.14 10.27 -21.17
CA GLY A 83 8.53 10.34 -22.58
C GLY A 83 8.93 11.74 -23.04
N GLU A 84 8.20 12.77 -22.59
CA GLU A 84 8.56 14.18 -22.84
C GLU A 84 9.95 14.51 -22.27
N LYS A 85 10.24 14.05 -21.05
CA LYS A 85 11.55 14.25 -20.41
C LYS A 85 12.67 13.46 -21.07
N GLU A 86 12.42 12.22 -21.49
CA GLU A 86 13.39 11.41 -22.22
C GLU A 86 13.76 12.05 -23.57
N LEU A 87 12.77 12.59 -24.29
CA LEU A 87 13.00 13.31 -25.54
C LEU A 87 13.83 14.57 -25.32
N GLU A 88 13.49 15.38 -24.31
CA GLU A 88 14.26 16.56 -23.92
C GLU A 88 15.72 16.19 -23.61
N VAL A 89 15.94 15.13 -22.81
CA VAL A 89 17.28 14.63 -22.48
C VAL A 89 18.02 14.13 -23.73
N ALA A 90 17.35 13.44 -24.65
CA ALA A 90 17.95 12.98 -25.88
C ALA A 90 18.42 14.15 -26.75
N MET A 91 17.59 15.18 -26.92
CA MET A 91 17.96 16.39 -27.65
C MET A 91 19.17 17.10 -27.02
N LEU A 92 19.17 17.27 -25.69
CA LEU A 92 20.28 17.90 -24.97
C LEU A 92 21.58 17.11 -25.13
N ARG A 93 21.52 15.78 -25.08
CA ARG A 93 22.69 14.90 -25.33
C ARG A 93 23.21 15.03 -26.76
N ASP A 94 22.33 15.11 -27.73
CA ASP A 94 22.71 15.30 -29.14
C ASP A 94 23.38 16.67 -29.37
N MET A 95 22.92 17.72 -28.69
CA MET A 95 23.59 19.03 -28.74
C MET A 95 25.01 18.99 -28.18
N LEU A 96 25.25 18.23 -27.10
CA LEU A 96 26.58 18.05 -26.53
C LEU A 96 27.51 17.24 -27.44
N LYS A 97 26.99 16.25 -28.17
CA LYS A 97 27.79 15.45 -29.12
C LYS A 97 28.16 16.19 -30.42
N LYS A 98 27.43 17.25 -30.77
CA LYS A 98 27.70 18.08 -31.95
C LYS A 98 28.78 19.16 -31.71
N LYS A 99 29.34 19.22 -30.49
CA LYS A 99 30.44 20.11 -30.11
C LYS A 99 31.75 19.34 -30.10
#